data_AF-A0A7D4BGV8-F1
#
_entry.id   AF-A0A7D4BGV8-F1
#
_cell.length_a   1.000
_cell.length_b   1.000
_cell.length_c   1.000
_cell.angle_alpha   90.00
_cell.angle_beta   90.00
_cell.angle_gamma   90.00
#
_symmetry.space_group_name_H-M   'P 1'
#
loop_
_entity.id
_entity.type
_entity.pdbx_description
1 polymer ?
#
loop_
_entity_poly.entity_id
_entity_poly.type
_entity_poly.pdbx_seq_one_letter_code
_entity_poly.pdbx_strand_id
1 'polypeptide(L)'
;MTITHLRKDGTIWIVVLYLLLSVMVASYSFFQVKQQELSMLTRGLYDSNPLSFVVKDHDRPIDWSKLDTDKPFTIFSELGTVKDKGGEYELRGIYYQKDTYHPPMVSGRFFEETDFYQGKKQAVVGRGVGESEKEWIEKIGYEIIGIMGASYLSPIDQRVFFNLDAWEQESPAQSDMYVMNIERDPIDQDGSLRFKGDTLSVKVVDRGDQGALRFLGTEAYQVVIYLLILLILISLSLLFTQYWMKKKNTEIRILWQMGIPIRQAFKRYATTYFFIALGCSILVGLISYLFLALYLPNPEAWRMHTVNLVKGYGLLLLSSGFSMWIAFKRSTRQTWKGSVAG
;
A
#
# COMPACT_ATOMS: atom_id res chain seq x y z
N MET A 1 -39.37 5.06 14.08
CA MET A 1 -39.59 4.28 12.84
C MET A 1 -39.46 2.80 13.19
N THR A 2 -40.53 2.02 13.16
CA THR A 2 -40.54 0.61 13.63
C THR A 2 -39.86 -0.33 12.62
N ILE A 3 -39.10 -1.31 13.11
CA ILE A 3 -38.33 -2.30 12.32
C ILE A 3 -39.21 -3.02 11.27
N THR A 4 -40.49 -3.21 11.58
CA THR A 4 -41.49 -3.82 10.68
C THR A 4 -41.77 -2.99 9.42
N HIS A 5 -41.72 -1.65 9.48
CA HIS A 5 -41.91 -0.78 8.31
C HIS A 5 -40.69 -0.83 7.37
N LEU A 6 -39.48 -0.82 7.95
CA LEU A 6 -38.20 -0.90 7.22
C LEU A 6 -38.06 -2.22 6.44
N ARG A 7 -38.58 -3.33 6.99
CA ARG A 7 -38.59 -4.64 6.33
C ARG A 7 -39.52 -4.66 5.11
N LYS A 8 -40.68 -4.02 5.20
CA LYS A 8 -41.68 -3.95 4.11
C LYS A 8 -41.17 -3.09 2.95
N ASP A 9 -40.47 -2.00 3.26
CA ASP A 9 -39.86 -1.11 2.26
C ASP A 9 -38.69 -1.75 1.52
N GLY A 10 -38.00 -2.73 2.12
CA GLY A 10 -36.80 -3.38 1.57
C GLY A 10 -35.50 -2.65 1.89
N THR A 11 -35.57 -1.58 2.69
CA THR A 11 -34.43 -0.77 3.12
C THR A 11 -33.42 -1.60 3.89
N ILE A 12 -33.89 -2.55 4.72
CA ILE A 12 -33.03 -3.46 5.48
C ILE A 12 -32.10 -4.25 4.56
N TRP A 13 -32.61 -4.76 3.43
CA TRP A 13 -31.81 -5.54 2.49
C TRP A 13 -30.68 -4.72 1.87
N ILE A 14 -30.90 -3.42 1.64
CA ILE A 14 -29.87 -2.51 1.13
C ILE A 14 -28.84 -2.24 2.20
N VAL A 15 -29.26 -1.98 3.43
CA VAL A 15 -28.33 -1.77 4.55
C VAL A 15 -27.42 -2.99 4.71
N VAL A 16 -28.01 -4.19 4.80
CA VAL A 16 -27.25 -5.45 4.93
C VAL A 16 -26.27 -5.62 3.77
N LEU A 17 -26.72 -5.41 2.53
CA LEU A 17 -25.85 -5.52 1.37
C LEU A 17 -24.70 -4.51 1.39
N TYR A 18 -24.98 -3.24 1.65
CA TYR A 18 -23.94 -2.21 1.65
C TYR A 18 -22.95 -2.40 2.79
N LEU A 19 -23.38 -2.94 3.92
CA LEU A 19 -22.47 -3.40 4.97
C LEU A 19 -21.56 -4.51 4.43
N LEU A 20 -22.10 -5.54 3.78
CA LEU A 20 -21.30 -6.64 3.21
C LEU A 20 -20.32 -6.16 2.12
N LEU A 21 -20.78 -5.31 1.19
CA LEU A 21 -19.93 -4.71 0.16
C LEU A 21 -18.85 -3.83 0.78
N SER A 22 -19.17 -3.08 1.83
CA SER A 22 -18.18 -2.24 2.52
C SER A 22 -17.16 -3.08 3.27
N VAL A 23 -17.58 -4.18 3.90
CA VAL A 23 -16.68 -5.15 4.54
C VAL A 23 -15.77 -5.78 3.49
N MET A 24 -16.29 -6.16 2.32
CA MET A 24 -15.47 -6.70 1.23
C MET A 24 -14.39 -5.72 0.77
N VAL A 25 -14.72 -4.43 0.60
CA VAL A 25 -13.74 -3.37 0.27
C VAL A 25 -12.70 -3.22 1.39
N ALA A 26 -13.13 -3.18 2.65
CA ALA A 26 -12.24 -3.05 3.80
C ALA A 26 -11.28 -4.25 3.94
N SER A 27 -11.80 -5.47 3.85
CA SER A 27 -11.01 -6.71 3.91
C SER A 27 -10.02 -6.79 2.75
N TYR A 28 -10.44 -6.45 1.53
CA TYR A 28 -9.53 -6.45 0.39
C TYR A 28 -8.43 -5.38 0.54
N SER A 29 -8.76 -4.21 1.08
CA SER A 29 -7.74 -3.19 1.37
C SER A 29 -6.75 -3.66 2.42
N PHE A 30 -7.20 -4.34 3.48
CA PHE A 30 -6.31 -4.91 4.50
C PHE A 30 -5.39 -5.97 3.89
N PHE A 31 -5.95 -6.83 3.05
CA PHE A 31 -5.19 -7.83 2.29
C PHE A 31 -4.10 -7.17 1.43
N GLN A 32 -4.40 -6.10 0.70
CA GLN A 32 -3.39 -5.39 -0.11
C GLN A 32 -2.26 -4.81 0.74
N VAL A 33 -2.58 -4.18 1.88
CA VAL A 33 -1.57 -3.62 2.80
C VAL A 33 -0.64 -4.73 3.31
N LYS A 34 -1.21 -5.85 3.78
CA LYS A 34 -0.43 -7.00 4.26
C LYS A 34 0.40 -7.66 3.17
N GLN A 35 -0.13 -7.72 1.96
CA GLN A 35 0.57 -8.28 0.81
C GLN A 35 1.80 -7.44 0.43
N GLN A 36 1.67 -6.10 0.47
CA GLN A 36 2.80 -5.21 0.20
C GLN A 36 3.86 -5.29 1.31
N GLU A 37 3.45 -5.31 2.58
CA GLU A 37 4.34 -5.55 3.72
C GLU A 37 5.13 -6.86 3.51
N LEU A 38 4.42 -7.96 3.24
CA LEU A 38 5.04 -9.26 2.99
C LEU A 38 6.01 -9.22 1.80
N SER A 39 5.64 -8.53 0.72
CA SER A 39 6.50 -8.38 -0.45
C SER A 39 7.78 -7.61 -0.14
N MET A 40 7.70 -6.54 0.66
CA MET A 40 8.88 -5.77 1.06
C MET A 40 9.79 -6.59 1.97
N LEU A 41 9.24 -7.27 2.97
CA LEU A 41 10.02 -8.04 3.92
C LEU A 41 10.68 -9.27 3.28
N THR A 42 9.98 -9.95 2.36
CA THR A 42 10.54 -11.09 1.61
C THR A 42 11.63 -10.70 0.62
N ARG A 43 11.60 -9.46 0.09
CA ARG A 43 12.70 -8.89 -0.72
C ARG A 43 13.80 -8.24 0.13
N GLY A 44 13.68 -8.30 1.45
CA GLY A 44 14.67 -7.71 2.34
C GLY A 44 14.74 -6.19 2.26
N LEU A 45 13.59 -5.53 2.13
CA LEU A 45 13.41 -4.09 1.98
C LEU A 45 13.73 -3.51 0.60
N TYR A 46 14.04 -4.36 -0.38
CA TYR A 46 14.13 -3.91 -1.78
C TYR A 46 12.76 -3.70 -2.41
N ASP A 47 12.67 -2.71 -3.29
CA ASP A 47 11.49 -2.45 -4.12
C ASP A 47 11.28 -3.56 -5.16
N SER A 48 10.19 -3.49 -5.93
CA SER A 48 9.88 -4.50 -6.97
C SER A 48 10.82 -4.45 -8.16
N ASN A 49 11.45 -3.32 -8.41
CA ASN A 49 12.41 -3.15 -9.48
C ASN A 49 13.56 -2.26 -9.00
N PRO A 50 14.41 -2.77 -8.10
CA PRO A 50 15.51 -1.99 -7.56
C PRO A 50 16.62 -1.89 -8.61
N LEU A 51 17.27 -0.74 -8.68
CA LEU A 51 18.44 -0.57 -9.53
C LEU A 51 19.66 -1.20 -8.84
N SER A 52 20.23 -2.24 -9.43
CA SER A 52 21.42 -2.91 -8.89
C SER A 52 22.65 -2.58 -9.74
N PHE A 53 23.75 -2.22 -9.10
CA PHE A 53 24.98 -1.84 -9.81
C PHE A 53 26.24 -2.03 -8.97
N VAL A 54 27.37 -2.07 -9.68
CA VAL A 54 28.72 -2.13 -9.11
C VAL A 54 29.45 -0.86 -9.52
N VAL A 55 30.17 -0.25 -8.58
CA VAL A 55 30.97 0.96 -8.86
C VAL A 55 32.29 0.54 -9.51
N LYS A 56 32.66 1.17 -10.63
CA LYS A 56 33.93 0.90 -11.33
C LYS A 56 35.00 1.83 -10.75
N ASP A 57 35.91 1.29 -9.96
CA ASP A 57 37.07 1.96 -9.35
C ASP A 57 36.70 3.06 -8.34
N HIS A 58 36.69 2.70 -7.05
CA HIS A 58 36.41 3.64 -5.97
C HIS A 58 37.41 3.53 -4.82
N ASP A 59 38.30 4.52 -4.72
CA ASP A 59 39.34 4.61 -3.67
C ASP A 59 38.93 5.54 -2.51
N ARG A 60 37.70 6.08 -2.53
CA ARG A 60 37.21 7.07 -1.55
C ARG A 60 35.88 6.64 -0.93
N PRO A 61 35.35 7.31 0.09
CA PRO A 61 33.96 7.09 0.53
C PRO A 61 32.97 7.81 -0.41
N ILE A 62 31.78 7.24 -0.67
CA ILE A 62 30.75 7.86 -1.52
C ILE A 62 29.82 8.70 -0.64
N ASP A 63 29.68 9.97 -0.98
CA ASP A 63 28.71 10.85 -0.33
C ASP A 63 27.35 10.78 -1.04
N TRP A 64 26.58 9.74 -0.72
CA TRP A 64 25.21 9.53 -1.19
C TRP A 64 24.27 10.71 -0.95
N SER A 65 24.53 11.58 0.04
CA SER A 65 23.73 12.80 0.25
C SER A 65 23.83 13.81 -0.91
N LYS A 66 24.88 13.70 -1.73
CA LYS A 66 25.14 14.56 -2.89
C LYS A 66 24.59 14.01 -4.20
N LEU A 67 23.90 12.86 -4.20
CA LEU A 67 23.28 12.32 -5.40
C LEU A 67 22.32 13.37 -6.00
N ASP A 68 22.46 13.65 -7.29
CA ASP A 68 21.69 14.69 -7.98
C ASP A 68 20.33 14.14 -8.42
N THR A 69 19.41 14.00 -7.46
CA THR A 69 18.03 13.56 -7.69
C THR A 69 17.03 14.39 -6.90
N ASP A 70 15.87 14.65 -7.50
CA ASP A 70 14.73 15.29 -6.82
C ASP A 70 13.87 14.27 -6.06
N LYS A 71 14.04 12.97 -6.34
CA LYS A 71 13.23 11.88 -5.79
C LYS A 71 13.79 11.31 -4.49
N PRO A 72 12.92 10.86 -3.56
CA PRO A 72 13.34 10.02 -2.45
C PRO A 72 14.04 8.76 -2.99
N PHE A 73 15.05 8.29 -2.28
CA PHE A 73 15.72 7.04 -2.59
C PHE A 73 16.27 6.40 -1.33
N THR A 74 16.43 5.08 -1.40
CA THR A 74 17.16 4.29 -0.40
C THR A 74 18.24 3.51 -1.11
N ILE A 75 19.48 3.68 -0.68
CA ILE A 75 20.63 2.92 -1.18
C ILE A 75 21.02 1.88 -0.14
N PHE A 76 21.27 0.69 -0.63
CA PHE A 76 21.78 -0.43 0.14
C PHE A 76 23.14 -0.83 -0.41
N SER A 77 24.05 -1.14 0.48
CA SER A 77 25.38 -1.67 0.17
C SER A 77 25.45 -3.08 0.73
N GLU A 78 25.74 -4.06 -0.10
CA GLU A 78 25.92 -5.44 0.36
C GLU A 78 27.34 -5.62 0.86
N LEU A 79 27.46 -5.92 2.15
CA LEU A 79 28.74 -6.01 2.86
C LEU A 79 29.20 -7.46 3.05
N GLY A 80 28.29 -8.41 2.82
CA GLY A 80 28.56 -9.84 2.83
C GLY A 80 27.70 -10.60 3.83
N THR A 81 28.00 -11.90 3.94
CA THR A 81 27.29 -12.83 4.80
C THR A 81 28.25 -13.46 5.80
N VAL A 82 27.91 -13.41 7.07
CA VAL A 82 28.69 -14.01 8.15
C VAL A 82 28.05 -15.34 8.53
N LYS A 83 28.86 -16.40 8.49
CA LYS A 83 28.50 -17.74 8.97
C LYS A 83 29.19 -17.99 10.29
N ASP A 84 28.43 -18.13 11.35
CA ASP A 84 28.94 -18.57 12.65
C ASP A 84 28.14 -19.78 13.17
N LYS A 85 28.60 -20.39 14.26
CA LYS A 85 28.01 -21.58 14.90
C LYS A 85 26.55 -21.35 15.35
N GLY A 86 26.13 -20.09 15.51
CA GLY A 86 24.76 -19.69 15.86
C GLY A 86 23.81 -19.47 14.68
N GLY A 87 24.31 -19.44 13.44
CA GLY A 87 23.50 -19.19 12.25
C GLY A 87 24.23 -18.41 11.15
N GLU A 88 23.49 -18.07 10.10
CA GLU A 88 23.95 -17.25 8.98
C GLU A 88 23.18 -15.92 9.01
N TYR A 89 23.90 -14.80 9.02
CA TYR A 89 23.30 -13.46 8.97
C TYR A 89 23.98 -12.58 7.91
N GLU A 90 23.20 -11.68 7.33
CA GLU A 90 23.64 -10.77 6.29
C GLU A 90 23.97 -9.39 6.85
N LEU A 91 25.07 -8.80 6.39
CA LEU A 91 25.48 -7.44 6.69
C LEU A 91 25.14 -6.51 5.52
N ARG A 92 24.48 -5.39 5.82
CA ARG A 92 24.09 -4.42 4.79
C ARG A 92 24.27 -2.99 5.29
N GLY A 93 24.88 -2.14 4.49
CA GLY A 93 24.83 -0.69 4.70
C GLY A 93 23.53 -0.13 4.16
N ILE A 94 22.94 0.85 4.84
CA ILE A 94 21.75 1.58 4.37
C ILE A 94 21.99 3.08 4.47
N TYR A 95 21.53 3.82 3.46
CA TYR A 95 21.30 5.25 3.53
C TYR A 95 19.99 5.56 2.80
N TYR A 96 19.24 6.55 3.27
CA TYR A 96 18.07 7.02 2.55
C TYR A 96 17.94 8.55 2.62
N GLN A 97 17.23 9.10 1.66
CA GLN A 97 16.91 10.52 1.59
C GLN A 97 15.39 10.69 1.49
N LYS A 98 14.82 11.55 2.36
CA LYS A 98 13.40 11.88 2.51
C LYS A 98 12.53 10.78 3.10
N ASP A 99 12.50 9.62 2.47
CA ASP A 99 11.56 8.56 2.85
C ASP A 99 12.13 7.18 2.55
N THR A 100 11.76 6.21 3.39
CA THR A 100 12.11 4.80 3.22
C THR A 100 11.06 3.93 3.91
N TYR A 101 10.99 2.67 3.49
CA TYR A 101 10.16 1.70 4.18
C TYR A 101 10.72 1.40 5.58
N HIS A 102 9.86 1.51 6.60
CA HIS A 102 10.21 1.21 7.98
C HIS A 102 9.77 -0.22 8.32
N PRO A 103 10.71 -1.16 8.61
CA PRO A 103 10.35 -2.53 8.97
C PRO A 103 9.66 -2.58 10.33
N PRO A 104 8.86 -3.63 10.61
CA PRO A 104 8.34 -3.89 11.94
C PRO A 104 9.47 -3.96 12.98
N MET A 105 9.33 -3.20 14.06
CA MET A 105 10.30 -3.14 15.15
C MET A 105 9.82 -3.98 16.34
N VAL A 106 10.73 -4.76 16.91
CA VAL A 106 10.54 -5.48 18.18
C VAL A 106 10.87 -4.56 19.35
N SER A 107 11.95 -3.78 19.22
CA SER A 107 12.36 -2.77 20.20
C SER A 107 13.18 -1.65 19.53
N GLY A 108 13.26 -0.50 20.20
CA GLY A 108 13.98 0.67 19.69
C GLY A 108 13.32 1.29 18.45
N ARG A 109 14.12 1.86 17.57
CA ARG A 109 13.66 2.52 16.33
C ARG A 109 14.51 2.11 15.12
N PHE A 110 13.98 2.35 13.93
CA PHE A 110 14.77 2.27 12.70
C PHE A 110 15.59 3.56 12.50
N PHE A 111 16.41 3.61 11.44
CA PHE A 111 17.19 4.78 11.08
C PHE A 111 16.30 5.99 10.77
N GLU A 112 16.74 7.16 11.23
CA GLU A 112 16.19 8.49 10.93
C GLU A 112 17.18 9.27 10.07
N GLU A 113 16.75 10.30 9.33
CA GLU A 113 17.68 11.10 8.50
C GLU A 113 18.85 11.70 9.30
N THR A 114 18.63 11.99 10.59
CA THR A 114 19.65 12.53 11.50
C THR A 114 20.69 11.50 11.97
N ASP A 115 20.57 10.26 11.55
CA ASP A 115 21.54 9.22 11.87
C ASP A 115 22.69 9.18 10.85
N PHE A 116 22.52 9.79 9.68
CA PHE A 116 23.49 9.79 8.59
C PHE A 116 24.30 11.09 8.53
N TYR A 117 25.57 10.99 8.15
CA TYR A 117 26.53 12.09 7.97
C TYR A 117 26.74 12.97 9.22
N GLN A 118 26.50 12.40 10.41
CA GLN A 118 26.74 13.06 11.70
C GLN A 118 27.93 12.44 12.48
N GLY A 119 28.67 11.52 11.87
CA GLY A 119 29.77 10.80 12.53
C GLY A 119 29.30 9.81 13.60
N LYS A 120 28.01 9.44 13.59
CA LYS A 120 27.44 8.39 14.44
C LYS A 120 27.68 7.03 13.80
N LYS A 121 27.91 6.01 14.63
CA LYS A 121 27.96 4.61 14.21
C LYS A 121 26.75 3.89 14.79
N GLN A 122 25.78 3.60 13.95
CA GLN A 122 24.50 3.04 14.40
C GLN A 122 24.13 1.80 13.60
N ALA A 123 23.56 0.84 14.30
CA ALA A 123 23.13 -0.42 13.74
C ALA A 123 21.68 -0.74 14.12
N VAL A 124 20.98 -1.40 13.19
CA VAL A 124 19.69 -2.04 13.46
C VAL A 124 19.83 -3.53 13.18
N VAL A 125 19.49 -4.36 14.16
CA VAL A 125 19.70 -5.81 14.09
C VAL A 125 18.39 -6.56 13.94
N GLY A 126 18.38 -7.62 13.15
CA GLY A 126 17.26 -8.56 13.10
C GLY A 126 17.11 -9.32 14.41
N ARG A 127 15.87 -9.64 14.79
CA ARG A 127 15.57 -10.39 16.03
C ARG A 127 16.16 -11.79 16.08
N GLY A 128 16.55 -12.35 14.93
CA GLY A 128 17.16 -13.65 14.79
C GLY A 128 18.69 -13.64 14.94
N VAL A 129 19.30 -12.44 15.03
CA VAL A 129 20.73 -12.26 15.28
C VAL A 129 21.02 -12.53 16.77
N GLY A 130 21.99 -13.40 17.03
CA GLY A 130 22.36 -13.82 18.39
C GLY A 130 23.03 -12.74 19.22
N GLU A 131 23.11 -12.95 20.54
CA GLU A 131 23.73 -11.98 21.46
C GLU A 131 25.24 -11.83 21.24
N SER A 132 25.94 -12.91 20.90
CA SER A 132 27.38 -12.87 20.57
C SER A 132 27.69 -11.94 19.40
N GLU A 133 26.81 -11.92 18.40
CA GLU A 133 26.91 -11.07 17.21
C GLU A 133 26.61 -9.61 17.55
N LYS A 134 25.64 -9.37 18.44
CA LYS A 134 25.36 -8.01 18.95
C LYS A 134 26.54 -7.46 19.74
N GLU A 135 27.14 -8.26 20.61
CA GLU A 135 28.36 -7.89 21.33
C GLU A 135 29.52 -7.56 20.37
N TRP A 136 29.64 -8.31 19.27
CA TRP A 136 30.63 -8.00 18.22
C TRP A 136 30.36 -6.65 17.55
N ILE A 137 29.11 -6.35 17.21
CA ILE A 137 28.69 -5.06 16.63
C ILE A 137 29.05 -3.90 17.57
N GLU A 138 28.75 -4.04 18.85
CA GLU A 138 29.09 -3.03 19.86
C GLU A 138 30.60 -2.88 20.01
N LYS A 139 31.36 -3.99 19.95
CA LYS A 139 32.83 -3.98 20.04
C LYS A 139 33.52 -3.29 18.86
N ILE A 140 32.93 -3.35 17.66
CA ILE A 140 33.42 -2.56 16.51
C ILE A 140 32.95 -1.08 16.55
N GLY A 141 32.27 -0.69 17.63
CA GLY A 141 31.94 0.70 17.97
C GLY A 141 30.59 1.17 17.45
N TYR A 142 29.69 0.27 17.05
CA TYR A 142 28.34 0.62 16.61
C TYR A 142 27.34 0.53 17.77
N GLU A 143 26.49 1.54 17.90
CA GLU A 143 25.36 1.55 18.83
C GLU A 143 24.16 0.86 18.18
N ILE A 144 23.60 -0.17 18.84
CA ILE A 144 22.38 -0.84 18.38
C ILE A 144 21.17 0.00 18.81
N ILE A 145 20.56 0.70 17.86
CA ILE A 145 19.43 1.62 18.12
C ILE A 145 18.06 0.94 18.01
N GLY A 146 18.01 -0.29 17.50
CA GLY A 146 16.77 -1.04 17.38
C GLY A 146 16.94 -2.50 16.98
N ILE A 147 15.93 -3.28 17.32
CA ILE A 147 15.79 -4.68 16.91
C ILE A 147 14.58 -4.78 16.00
N MET A 148 14.78 -5.15 14.74
CA MET A 148 13.71 -5.34 13.75
C MET A 148 13.26 -6.81 13.69
N GLY A 149 12.00 -7.02 13.32
CA GLY A 149 11.48 -8.35 13.07
C GLY A 149 9.97 -8.39 12.91
N ALA A 150 9.50 -9.17 11.94
CA ALA A 150 8.07 -9.32 11.67
C ALA A 150 7.41 -10.33 12.62
N SER A 151 6.08 -10.39 12.65
CA SER A 151 5.37 -11.45 13.41
C SER A 151 5.57 -12.86 12.84
N TYR A 152 6.16 -12.97 11.64
CA TYR A 152 6.46 -14.21 10.91
C TYR A 152 7.93 -14.24 10.52
N LEU A 153 8.49 -15.41 10.21
CA LEU A 153 9.88 -15.54 9.79
C LEU A 153 10.10 -14.80 8.46
N SER A 154 11.08 -13.90 8.43
CA SER A 154 11.39 -13.11 7.24
C SER A 154 12.90 -12.88 7.10
N PRO A 155 13.42 -12.62 5.89
CA PRO A 155 14.85 -12.35 5.68
C PRO A 155 15.42 -11.21 6.53
N ILE A 156 14.58 -10.23 6.91
CA ILE A 156 15.02 -9.14 7.80
C ILE A 156 15.33 -9.62 9.23
N ASP A 157 14.83 -10.78 9.65
CA ASP A 157 15.11 -11.33 10.98
C ASP A 157 16.57 -11.75 11.12
N GLN A 158 17.26 -12.07 10.02
CA GLN A 158 18.65 -12.52 9.95
C GLN A 158 19.56 -11.48 9.26
N ARG A 159 19.21 -10.20 9.35
CA ARG A 159 19.98 -9.12 8.72
C ARG A 159 20.42 -8.08 9.74
N VAL A 160 21.58 -7.50 9.53
CA VAL A 160 22.09 -6.33 10.26
C VAL A 160 22.23 -5.19 9.28
N PHE A 161 21.63 -4.04 9.62
CA PHE A 161 21.80 -2.80 8.88
C PHE A 161 22.74 -1.87 9.63
N PHE A 162 23.74 -1.32 8.92
CA PHE A 162 24.61 -0.25 9.40
C PHE A 162 24.29 1.04 8.66
N ASN A 163 24.47 2.19 9.31
CA ASN A 163 24.45 3.45 8.57
C ASN A 163 25.63 3.49 7.59
N LEU A 164 25.31 3.65 6.30
CA LEU A 164 26.25 3.43 5.20
C LEU A 164 27.43 4.41 5.23
N ASP A 165 27.19 5.64 5.66
CA ASP A 165 28.21 6.70 5.73
C ASP A 165 29.32 6.36 6.73
N ALA A 166 28.99 5.76 7.88
CA ALA A 166 29.99 5.32 8.84
C ALA A 166 30.78 4.10 8.33
N TRP A 167 30.10 3.16 7.66
CA TRP A 167 30.76 1.97 7.14
C TRP A 167 31.76 2.28 6.02
N GLU A 168 31.35 3.11 5.04
CA GLU A 168 32.21 3.49 3.92
C GLU A 168 33.42 4.33 4.34
N GLN A 169 33.33 5.09 5.45
CA GLN A 169 34.49 5.81 5.97
C GLN A 169 35.61 4.88 6.47
N GLU A 170 35.26 3.71 7.00
CA GLU A 170 36.22 2.74 7.54
C GLU A 170 36.72 1.76 6.49
N SER A 171 35.91 1.46 5.48
CA SER A 171 36.22 0.50 4.43
C SER A 171 35.63 0.90 3.08
N PRO A 172 36.18 1.96 2.44
CA PRO A 172 35.64 2.57 1.22
C PRO A 172 35.60 1.66 -0.02
N ALA A 173 36.16 0.45 0.05
CA ALA A 173 36.28 -0.50 -1.06
C ALA A 173 35.71 -1.90 -0.76
N GLN A 174 34.87 -2.06 0.28
CA GLN A 174 34.39 -3.40 0.68
C GLN A 174 33.04 -3.83 0.10
N SER A 175 32.29 -2.93 -0.55
CA SER A 175 31.01 -3.34 -1.13
C SER A 175 31.18 -3.72 -2.59
N ASP A 176 30.96 -5.00 -2.87
CA ASP A 176 30.96 -5.51 -4.23
C ASP A 176 29.71 -5.04 -5.01
N MET A 177 28.67 -4.53 -4.33
CA MET A 177 27.39 -4.25 -4.96
C MET A 177 26.47 -3.33 -4.18
N TYR A 178 25.87 -2.40 -4.92
CA TYR A 178 24.88 -1.46 -4.43
C TYR A 178 23.50 -1.77 -5.04
N VAL A 179 22.46 -1.55 -4.25
CA VAL A 179 21.06 -1.70 -4.64
C VAL A 179 20.30 -0.45 -4.25
N MET A 180 19.73 0.23 -5.22
CA MET A 180 19.00 1.48 -5.02
C MET A 180 17.50 1.29 -5.28
N ASN A 181 16.71 1.61 -4.27
CA ASN A 181 15.27 1.81 -4.41
C ASN A 181 15.04 3.26 -4.84
N ILE A 182 14.58 3.46 -6.08
CA ILE A 182 14.25 4.77 -6.63
C ILE A 182 13.19 4.60 -7.73
N GLU A 183 12.23 5.53 -7.81
CA GLU A 183 11.12 5.44 -8.78
C GLU A 183 11.57 5.47 -10.24
N ARG A 184 12.70 6.14 -10.52
CA ARG A 184 13.25 6.34 -11.86
C ARG A 184 14.74 6.09 -11.84
N ASP A 185 15.23 5.41 -12.86
CA ASP A 185 16.65 5.14 -13.03
C ASP A 185 17.45 6.45 -13.10
N PRO A 186 18.34 6.72 -12.13
CA PRO A 186 19.19 7.90 -12.12
C PRO A 186 20.46 7.74 -12.96
N ILE A 187 20.67 6.58 -13.59
CA ILE A 187 21.86 6.32 -14.41
C ILE A 187 21.68 6.97 -15.79
N ASP A 188 22.68 7.76 -16.18
CA ASP A 188 22.75 8.36 -17.51
C ASP A 188 23.02 7.31 -18.61
N GLN A 189 22.82 7.71 -19.87
CA GLN A 189 23.13 6.87 -21.05
C GLN A 189 24.58 6.35 -21.07
N ASP A 190 25.50 7.07 -20.43
CA ASP A 190 26.91 6.70 -20.31
C ASP A 190 27.20 5.73 -19.15
N GLY A 191 26.18 5.26 -18.43
CA GLY A 191 26.35 4.34 -17.30
C GLY A 191 26.96 5.01 -16.07
N SER A 192 26.59 6.27 -15.80
CA SER A 192 27.12 7.04 -14.69
C SER A 192 26.02 7.64 -13.82
N LEU A 193 26.26 7.71 -12.51
CA LEU A 193 25.43 8.42 -11.54
C LEU A 193 25.97 9.84 -11.35
N ARG A 194 25.10 10.84 -11.38
CA ARG A 194 25.47 12.24 -11.15
C ARG A 194 25.40 12.59 -9.67
N PHE A 195 26.47 13.20 -9.19
CA PHE A 195 26.55 13.82 -7.89
C PHE A 195 26.78 15.32 -8.06
N LYS A 196 26.46 16.11 -7.04
CA LYS A 196 26.72 17.56 -7.03
C LYS A 196 28.23 17.84 -7.11
N GLY A 197 28.74 17.99 -8.33
CA GLY A 197 30.13 18.29 -8.64
C GLY A 197 31.00 17.07 -8.98
N ASP A 198 30.42 15.87 -9.14
CA ASP A 198 31.17 14.66 -9.51
C ASP A 198 30.28 13.67 -10.28
N THR A 199 30.89 12.69 -10.96
CA THR A 199 30.20 11.62 -11.67
C THR A 199 30.80 10.27 -11.31
N LEU A 200 29.94 9.33 -10.91
CA LEU A 200 30.36 8.00 -10.51
C LEU A 200 30.06 7.00 -11.63
N SER A 201 31.08 6.36 -12.19
CA SER A 201 30.89 5.32 -13.20
C SER A 201 30.40 4.03 -12.56
N VAL A 202 29.29 3.50 -13.07
CA VAL A 202 28.66 2.29 -12.54
C VAL A 202 28.47 1.26 -13.64
N LYS A 203 28.47 -0.02 -13.24
CA LYS A 203 28.06 -1.14 -14.07
C LYS A 203 26.74 -1.64 -13.54
N VAL A 204 25.65 -1.40 -14.28
CA VAL A 204 24.36 -2.01 -13.96
C VAL A 204 24.50 -3.53 -14.02
N VAL A 205 24.06 -4.19 -12.96
CA VAL A 205 24.00 -5.63 -12.87
C VAL A 205 22.53 -6.01 -12.80
N ASP A 206 22.08 -6.75 -13.80
CA ASP A 206 20.79 -7.42 -13.71
C ASP A 206 20.95 -8.59 -12.74
N ARG A 207 20.42 -8.43 -11.53
CA ARG A 207 20.47 -9.47 -10.49
C ARG A 207 19.42 -10.56 -10.69
N GLY A 208 18.63 -10.47 -11.77
CA GLY A 208 17.42 -11.25 -11.93
C GLY A 208 16.38 -10.91 -10.87
N ASP A 209 15.18 -11.40 -11.06
CA ASP A 209 14.05 -11.11 -10.18
C ASP A 209 14.21 -11.81 -8.82
N GLN A 210 14.63 -11.07 -7.79
CA GLN A 210 14.69 -11.56 -6.42
C GLN A 210 13.36 -11.35 -5.69
N GLY A 211 12.74 -12.46 -5.25
CA GLY A 211 11.52 -12.46 -4.44
C GLY A 211 10.65 -13.70 -4.68
N ALA A 212 10.36 -14.46 -3.62
CA ALA A 212 9.57 -15.69 -3.70
C ALA A 212 8.18 -15.49 -4.34
N LEU A 213 7.60 -14.30 -4.19
CA LEU A 213 6.30 -13.93 -4.75
C LEU A 213 6.31 -13.82 -6.29
N ARG A 214 7.43 -13.40 -6.88
CA ARG A 214 7.56 -13.23 -8.34
C ARG A 214 7.80 -14.57 -9.04
N PHE A 215 8.57 -15.47 -8.42
CA PHE A 215 8.69 -16.87 -8.84
C PHE A 215 7.36 -17.62 -8.89
N LEU A 216 6.44 -17.28 -7.98
CA LEU A 216 5.08 -17.85 -7.96
C LEU A 216 4.12 -17.17 -8.96
N GLY A 217 4.57 -16.17 -9.73
CA GLY A 217 3.72 -15.40 -10.64
C GLY A 217 2.58 -14.65 -9.92
N THR A 218 2.72 -14.38 -8.62
CA THR A 218 1.63 -13.86 -7.79
C THR A 218 1.15 -12.47 -8.21
N GLU A 219 1.99 -11.68 -8.89
CA GLU A 219 1.59 -10.38 -9.43
C GLU A 219 0.45 -10.51 -10.44
N ALA A 220 0.52 -11.51 -11.35
CA ALA A 220 -0.56 -11.78 -12.30
C ALA A 220 -1.84 -12.24 -11.58
N TYR A 221 -1.71 -13.12 -10.59
CA TYR A 221 -2.85 -13.55 -9.77
C TYR A 221 -3.48 -12.40 -8.98
N GLN A 222 -2.67 -11.47 -8.46
CA GLN A 222 -3.17 -10.28 -7.76
C GLN A 222 -3.98 -9.38 -8.70
N VAL A 223 -3.50 -9.16 -9.93
CA VAL A 223 -4.26 -8.41 -10.95
C VAL A 223 -5.57 -9.12 -11.28
N VAL A 224 -5.56 -10.44 -11.44
CA VAL A 224 -6.77 -11.23 -11.69
C VAL A 224 -7.76 -11.14 -10.52
N ILE A 225 -7.29 -11.31 -9.28
CA ILE A 225 -8.11 -11.16 -8.06
C ILE A 225 -8.69 -9.76 -7.96
N TYR A 226 -7.89 -8.72 -8.25
CA TYR A 226 -8.35 -7.34 -8.28
C TYR A 226 -9.48 -7.15 -9.30
N LEU A 227 -9.31 -7.64 -10.53
CA LEU A 227 -10.33 -7.56 -11.59
C LEU A 227 -11.60 -8.32 -11.23
N LEU A 228 -11.50 -9.50 -10.61
CA LEU A 228 -12.65 -10.27 -10.15
C LEU A 228 -13.44 -9.54 -9.06
N ILE A 229 -12.74 -8.98 -8.06
CA ILE A 229 -13.37 -8.19 -6.99
C ILE A 229 -14.04 -6.95 -7.56
N LEU A 230 -13.36 -6.24 -8.48
CA LEU A 230 -13.92 -5.09 -9.19
C LEU A 230 -15.22 -5.45 -9.91
N LEU A 231 -15.22 -6.56 -10.67
CA LEU A 231 -16.37 -7.03 -11.42
C LEU A 231 -17.53 -7.39 -10.48
N ILE A 232 -17.26 -8.07 -9.37
CA ILE A 232 -18.26 -8.45 -8.36
C ILE A 232 -18.88 -7.19 -7.72
N LEU A 233 -18.05 -6.23 -7.28
CA LEU A 233 -18.52 -5.01 -6.63
C LEU A 233 -19.43 -4.19 -7.58
N ILE A 234 -19.01 -4.01 -8.83
CA ILE A 234 -19.81 -3.28 -9.84
C ILE A 234 -21.10 -4.05 -10.12
N SER A 235 -21.02 -5.35 -10.38
CA SER A 235 -22.20 -6.16 -10.76
C SER A 235 -23.25 -6.16 -9.64
N LEU A 236 -22.84 -6.39 -8.40
CA LEU A 236 -23.73 -6.38 -7.25
C LEU A 236 -24.32 -4.99 -7.01
N SER A 237 -23.49 -3.94 -7.04
CA SER A 237 -23.98 -2.56 -6.93
C SER A 237 -25.07 -2.27 -7.98
N LEU A 238 -24.79 -2.54 -9.25
CA LEU A 238 -25.74 -2.30 -10.35
C LEU A 238 -27.06 -3.06 -10.14
N LEU A 239 -27.01 -4.37 -9.88
CA LEU A 239 -28.18 -5.23 -9.73
C LEU A 239 -29.06 -4.77 -8.57
N PHE A 240 -28.47 -4.45 -7.43
CA PHE A 240 -29.22 -4.05 -6.25
C PHE A 240 -29.78 -2.64 -6.34
N THR A 241 -29.06 -1.70 -6.96
CA THR A 241 -29.66 -0.39 -7.28
C THR A 241 -30.86 -0.55 -8.21
N GLN A 242 -30.76 -1.37 -9.26
CA GLN A 242 -31.90 -1.62 -10.17
C GLN A 242 -33.07 -2.27 -9.44
N TYR A 243 -32.81 -3.25 -8.59
CA TYR A 243 -33.83 -3.93 -7.79
C TYR A 243 -34.57 -2.94 -6.88
N TRP A 244 -33.83 -2.10 -6.14
CA TRP A 244 -34.42 -1.07 -5.27
C TRP A 244 -35.29 -0.09 -6.06
N MET A 245 -34.74 0.43 -7.15
CA MET A 245 -35.44 1.40 -7.98
C MET A 245 -36.69 0.81 -8.60
N LYS A 246 -36.67 -0.46 -9.03
CA LYS A 246 -37.85 -1.16 -9.53
C LYS A 246 -38.94 -1.25 -8.46
N LYS A 247 -38.57 -1.57 -7.22
CA LYS A 247 -39.52 -1.64 -6.09
C LYS A 247 -40.13 -0.27 -5.78
N LYS A 248 -39.33 0.80 -5.80
CA LYS A 248 -39.79 2.17 -5.55
C LYS A 248 -40.48 2.84 -6.75
N ASN A 249 -40.39 2.26 -7.94
CA ASN A 249 -41.03 2.81 -9.15
C ASN A 249 -42.56 2.89 -9.02
N THR A 250 -43.21 1.95 -8.33
CA THR A 250 -44.66 1.99 -8.10
C THR A 250 -45.04 3.19 -7.24
N GLU A 251 -44.31 3.44 -6.15
CA GLU A 251 -44.52 4.61 -5.29
C GLU A 251 -44.27 5.92 -6.06
N ILE A 252 -43.20 5.97 -6.88
CA ILE A 252 -42.89 7.14 -7.72
C ILE A 252 -44.03 7.44 -8.70
N ARG A 253 -44.66 6.41 -9.29
CA ARG A 253 -45.80 6.59 -10.20
C ARG A 253 -47.05 7.11 -9.47
N ILE A 254 -47.32 6.59 -8.27
CA ILE A 254 -48.45 7.08 -7.45
C ILE A 254 -48.23 8.56 -7.10
N LEU A 255 -47.03 8.95 -6.66
CA LEU A 255 -46.71 10.35 -6.36
C LEU A 255 -46.84 11.24 -7.61
N TRP A 256 -46.46 10.73 -8.78
CA TRP A 256 -46.64 11.45 -10.04
C TRP A 256 -48.11 11.67 -10.40
N GLN A 257 -48.97 10.67 -10.22
CA GLN A 257 -50.42 10.81 -10.41
C GLN A 257 -51.06 11.81 -9.43
N MET A 258 -50.45 12.00 -8.26
CA MET A 258 -50.85 13.02 -7.28
C MET A 258 -50.30 14.43 -7.61
N GLY A 259 -49.67 14.63 -8.78
CA GLY A 259 -49.19 15.92 -9.25
C GLY A 259 -47.75 16.27 -8.86
N ILE A 260 -47.01 15.37 -8.18
CA ILE A 260 -45.61 15.62 -7.83
C ILE A 260 -44.72 15.35 -9.05
N PRO A 261 -43.82 16.28 -9.42
CA PRO A 261 -42.95 16.07 -10.58
C PRO A 261 -42.01 14.87 -10.33
N ILE A 262 -41.88 14.00 -11.33
CA ILE A 262 -41.10 12.75 -11.24
C ILE A 262 -39.66 12.96 -10.79
N ARG A 263 -39.06 14.10 -11.14
CA ARG A 263 -37.71 14.48 -10.72
C ARG A 263 -37.60 14.63 -9.21
N GLN A 264 -38.59 15.25 -8.56
CA GLN A 264 -38.59 15.44 -7.11
C GLN A 264 -38.81 14.11 -6.37
N ALA A 265 -39.78 13.30 -6.85
CA ALA A 265 -40.03 11.97 -6.28
C ALA A 265 -38.79 11.07 -6.41
N PHE A 266 -38.16 11.03 -7.59
CA PHE A 266 -36.94 10.25 -7.81
C PHE A 266 -35.77 10.74 -6.95
N LYS A 267 -35.53 12.06 -6.91
CA LYS A 267 -34.45 12.67 -6.11
C LYS A 267 -34.55 12.25 -4.65
N ARG A 268 -35.76 12.23 -4.06
CA ARG A 268 -35.99 11.79 -2.69
C ARG A 268 -35.46 10.38 -2.43
N TYR A 269 -35.85 9.41 -3.25
CA TYR A 269 -35.41 8.02 -3.08
C TYR A 269 -33.93 7.82 -3.39
N ALA A 270 -33.39 8.54 -4.38
CA ALA A 270 -31.96 8.55 -4.68
C ALA A 270 -31.15 9.10 -3.51
N THR A 271 -31.56 10.22 -2.92
CA THR A 271 -30.87 10.78 -1.74
C THR A 271 -30.90 9.83 -0.56
N THR A 272 -32.05 9.21 -0.25
CA THR A 272 -32.14 8.23 0.85
C THR A 272 -31.17 7.06 0.63
N TYR A 273 -31.09 6.55 -0.60
CA TYR A 273 -30.18 5.46 -0.92
C TYR A 273 -28.71 5.86 -0.75
N PHE A 274 -28.32 7.03 -1.26
CA PHE A 274 -26.94 7.51 -1.10
C PHE A 274 -26.58 7.77 0.35
N PHE A 275 -27.51 8.28 1.17
CA PHE A 275 -27.28 8.40 2.62
C PHE A 275 -27.06 7.04 3.29
N ILE A 276 -27.83 6.02 2.91
CA ILE A 276 -27.63 4.66 3.44
C ILE A 276 -26.28 4.09 3.00
N ALA A 277 -25.95 4.19 1.71
CA ALA A 277 -24.69 3.70 1.16
C ALA A 277 -23.49 4.39 1.83
N LEU A 278 -23.51 5.72 1.91
CA LEU A 278 -22.46 6.50 2.54
C LEU A 278 -22.34 6.18 4.05
N GLY A 279 -23.47 6.08 4.75
CA GLY A 279 -23.48 5.74 6.17
C GLY A 279 -22.86 4.38 6.46
N CYS A 280 -23.16 3.36 5.64
CA CYS A 280 -22.56 2.03 5.75
C CYS A 280 -21.06 2.06 5.47
N SER A 281 -20.63 2.77 4.41
CA SER A 281 -19.22 2.86 4.04
C SER A 281 -18.38 3.62 5.07
N ILE A 282 -18.91 4.71 5.64
CA ILE A 282 -18.24 5.44 6.73
C ILE A 282 -18.12 4.56 7.97
N LEU A 283 -19.21 3.89 8.38
CA LEU A 283 -19.21 3.05 9.58
C LEU A 283 -18.18 1.92 9.47
N VAL A 284 -18.19 1.18 8.36
CA VAL A 284 -17.22 0.10 8.15
C VAL A 284 -15.81 0.64 7.95
N GLY A 285 -15.65 1.77 7.25
CA GLY A 285 -14.36 2.45 7.10
C GLY A 285 -13.73 2.83 8.44
N LEU A 286 -14.51 3.40 9.36
CA LEU A 286 -14.04 3.75 10.71
C LEU A 286 -13.63 2.53 11.52
N ILE A 287 -14.44 1.46 11.49
CA ILE A 287 -14.12 0.19 12.18
C ILE A 287 -12.83 -0.41 11.61
N SER A 288 -12.69 -0.43 10.29
CA SER A 288 -11.50 -0.94 9.61
C SER A 288 -10.26 -0.11 9.93
N TYR A 289 -10.38 1.22 9.98
CA TYR A 289 -9.28 2.10 10.35
C TYR A 289 -8.84 1.90 11.79
N LEU A 290 -9.79 1.77 12.72
CA LEU A 290 -9.50 1.47 14.13
C LEU A 290 -8.81 0.12 14.28
N PHE A 291 -9.27 -0.91 13.56
CA PHE A 291 -8.61 -2.20 13.52
C PHE A 291 -7.17 -2.07 13.03
N LEU A 292 -6.94 -1.36 11.93
CA LEU A 292 -5.60 -1.17 11.38
C LEU A 292 -4.68 -0.39 12.34
N ALA A 293 -5.19 0.64 13.01
CA ALA A 293 -4.44 1.40 14.00
C ALA A 293 -4.00 0.55 15.21
N LEU A 294 -4.80 -0.45 15.61
CA LEU A 294 -4.47 -1.35 16.73
C LEU A 294 -3.44 -2.42 16.35
N TYR A 295 -3.49 -2.96 15.14
CA TYR A 295 -2.66 -4.11 14.74
C TYR A 295 -1.44 -3.74 13.87
N LEU A 296 -1.47 -2.56 13.23
CA LEU A 296 -0.48 -2.09 12.26
C LEU A 296 -0.25 -0.59 12.42
N PRO A 297 0.52 -0.15 13.44
CA PRO A 297 0.86 1.25 13.64
C PRO A 297 1.98 1.69 12.66
N ASN A 298 1.79 1.46 11.36
CA ASN A 298 2.69 1.94 10.32
C ASN A 298 1.98 3.07 9.51
N PRO A 299 2.54 4.29 9.47
CA PRO A 299 1.97 5.41 8.73
C PRO A 299 1.73 5.13 7.24
N GLU A 300 2.62 4.38 6.59
CA GLU A 300 2.44 4.01 5.18
C GLU A 300 1.24 3.10 4.98
N ALA A 301 1.06 2.13 5.89
CA ALA A 301 -0.10 1.24 5.88
C ALA A 301 -1.41 2.04 6.01
N TRP A 302 -1.42 3.10 6.83
CA TRP A 302 -2.57 3.97 7.03
C TRP A 302 -2.90 4.76 5.76
N ARG A 303 -1.88 5.31 5.11
CA ARG A 303 -2.01 6.03 3.84
C ARG A 303 -2.60 5.11 2.77
N MET A 304 -2.01 3.93 2.60
CA MET A 304 -2.46 2.95 1.61
C MET A 304 -3.88 2.48 1.86
N HIS A 305 -4.22 2.15 3.11
CA HIS A 305 -5.56 1.73 3.48
C HIS A 305 -6.60 2.82 3.16
N THR A 306 -6.31 4.07 3.52
CA THR A 306 -7.17 5.22 3.22
C THR A 306 -7.41 5.38 1.73
N VAL A 307 -6.35 5.36 0.92
CA VAL A 307 -6.45 5.49 -0.53
C VAL A 307 -7.29 4.35 -1.13
N ASN A 308 -7.11 3.13 -0.66
CA ASN A 308 -7.85 1.96 -1.13
C ASN A 308 -9.33 2.00 -0.75
N LEU A 309 -9.66 2.43 0.48
CA LEU A 309 -11.05 2.66 0.90
C LEU A 309 -11.72 3.74 0.03
N VAL A 310 -11.05 4.86 -0.22
CA VAL A 310 -11.56 5.94 -1.08
C VAL A 310 -11.82 5.43 -2.50
N LYS A 311 -10.88 4.69 -3.09
CA LYS A 311 -11.05 4.08 -4.43
C LYS A 311 -12.23 3.11 -4.46
N GLY A 312 -12.31 2.19 -3.50
CA GLY A 312 -13.35 1.16 -3.46
C GLY A 312 -14.75 1.72 -3.21
N TYR A 313 -14.90 2.61 -2.23
CA TYR A 313 -16.19 3.26 -1.94
C TYR A 313 -16.59 4.25 -3.04
N GLY A 314 -15.63 4.97 -3.61
CA GLY A 314 -15.86 5.81 -4.79
C GLY A 314 -16.42 5.01 -5.95
N LEU A 315 -15.85 3.84 -6.26
CA LEU A 315 -16.34 2.94 -7.30
C LEU A 315 -17.76 2.44 -7.01
N LEU A 316 -18.07 2.06 -5.77
CA LEU A 316 -19.40 1.63 -5.38
C LEU A 316 -20.44 2.75 -5.58
N LEU A 317 -20.11 3.98 -5.19
CA LEU A 317 -21.01 5.12 -5.37
C LEU A 317 -21.19 5.50 -6.85
N LEU A 318 -20.12 5.46 -7.65
CA LEU A 318 -20.16 5.74 -9.08
C LEU A 318 -21.01 4.71 -9.85
N SER A 319 -20.79 3.41 -9.59
CA SER A 319 -21.57 2.34 -10.21
C SER A 319 -23.06 2.43 -9.82
N SER A 320 -23.34 2.71 -8.55
CA SER A 320 -24.71 2.94 -8.07
C SER A 320 -25.36 4.16 -8.73
N GLY A 321 -24.63 5.27 -8.85
CA GLY A 321 -25.11 6.49 -9.51
C GLY A 321 -25.41 6.29 -10.99
N PHE A 322 -24.55 5.56 -11.70
CA PHE A 322 -24.79 5.17 -13.08
C PHE A 322 -26.05 4.30 -13.22
N SER A 323 -26.23 3.33 -12.32
CA SER A 323 -27.43 2.49 -12.28
C SER A 323 -28.71 3.30 -12.03
N MET A 324 -28.67 4.24 -11.08
CA MET A 324 -29.80 5.16 -10.83
C MET A 324 -30.10 6.04 -12.04
N TRP A 325 -29.09 6.56 -12.72
CA TRP A 325 -29.30 7.37 -13.91
C TRP A 325 -30.01 6.60 -15.02
N ILE A 326 -29.64 5.32 -15.23
CA ILE A 326 -30.36 4.42 -16.15
C ILE A 326 -31.81 4.26 -15.70
N ALA A 327 -32.05 4.03 -14.40
CA ALA A 327 -33.40 3.87 -13.86
C ALA A 327 -34.24 5.15 -14.05
N PHE A 328 -33.67 6.33 -13.80
CA PHE A 328 -34.32 7.62 -14.01
C PHE A 328 -34.73 7.84 -15.48
N LYS A 329 -33.82 7.56 -16.42
CA LYS A 329 -34.11 7.64 -17.86
C LYS A 329 -35.22 6.68 -18.29
N ARG A 330 -35.29 5.48 -17.67
CA ARG A 330 -36.37 4.52 -17.94
C ARG A 330 -37.71 5.02 -17.41
N SER A 331 -37.76 5.51 -16.16
CA SER A 331 -39.00 6.01 -15.56
C SER A 331 -39.57 7.22 -16.31
N THR A 332 -38.72 8.17 -16.74
CA THR A 332 -39.15 9.34 -17.51
C THR A 332 -39.67 8.99 -18.92
N ARG A 333 -39.06 8.03 -19.61
CA ARG A 333 -39.56 7.55 -20.91
C ARG A 333 -40.92 6.86 -20.81
N GLN A 334 -41.16 6.10 -19.74
CA GLN A 334 -42.44 5.40 -19.53
C GLN A 334 -43.59 6.38 -19.27
N THR A 335 -43.37 7.43 -18.49
CA THR A 335 -44.41 8.45 -18.24
C THR A 335 -44.72 9.28 -19.47
N TRP A 336 -43.74 9.56 -20.32
CA TRP A 336 -43.98 10.29 -21.57
C TRP A 336 -44.86 9.49 -22.55
N LYS A 337 -44.63 8.18 -22.68
CA LYS A 337 -45.52 7.31 -23.49
C LYS A 337 -46.94 7.22 -22.93
N GLY A 338 -47.12 7.27 -21.61
CA GLY A 338 -48.45 7.26 -20.99
C GLY A 338 -49.22 8.57 -21.17
N SER A 339 -48.53 9.70 -21.19
CA SER A 339 -49.13 11.03 -21.41
C SER A 339 -49.55 11.31 -22.86
N VAL A 340 -49.03 10.55 -23.83
CA VAL A 340 -49.38 10.69 -25.26
C VAL A 340 -50.53 9.74 -25.65
N ALA A 341 -50.85 8.77 -24.79
CA ALA A 341 -51.84 7.72 -25.04
C ALA A 341 -53.17 7.90 -24.28
N GLY A 342 -53.30 8.94 -23.46
CA GLY A 342 -54.54 9.34 -22.79
C GLY A 342 -54.81 10.81 -23.08
#